data_AF-A0A0L7MJY6-F1
#
_entry.id   AF-A0A0L7MJY6-F1
#
_cell.length_a   1.000
_cell.length_b   1.000
_cell.length_c   1.000
_cell.angle_alpha   90.00
_cell.angle_beta   90.00
_cell.angle_gamma   90.00
#
_symmetry.space_group_name_H-M   'P 1'
#
loop_
_entity.id
_entity.type
_entity.pdbx_description
1 polymer ?
#
loop_
_entity_poly.entity_id
_entity_poly.type
_entity_poly.pdbx_seq_one_letter_code
_entity_poly.pdbx_strand_id
1 'polypeptide(L)'
;MFKAILAKWKNRKKYKTFEEMPDPLVVFFGLSGFLVSGSYGWVLSKVVPDFLEIANRIPLSQWGWKGWVLTSIIAALGFMVWHFGSVAWRCNGILRDRWYK
;
A
#
# COMPACT_ATOMS: atom_id res chain seq x y z
N MET A 1 17.95 -14.21 -25.17
CA MET A 1 16.69 -14.15 -24.37
C MET A 1 16.50 -12.79 -23.68
N PHE A 2 17.47 -12.29 -22.90
CA PHE A 2 17.39 -10.98 -22.22
C PHE A 2 17.12 -9.77 -23.13
N LYS A 3 17.80 -9.67 -24.28
CA LYS A 3 17.61 -8.55 -25.23
C LYS A 3 16.18 -8.48 -25.79
N ALA A 4 15.54 -9.62 -26.02
CA ALA A 4 14.15 -9.68 -26.49
C ALA A 4 13.15 -9.23 -25.41
N ILE A 5 13.41 -9.60 -24.15
CA ILE A 5 12.59 -9.15 -23.00
C ILE A 5 12.72 -7.64 -22.81
N LEU A 6 13.94 -7.10 -22.89
CA LEU A 6 14.19 -5.65 -22.80
C LEU A 6 13.53 -4.86 -23.93
N ALA A 7 13.61 -5.36 -25.17
CA ALA A 7 12.94 -4.74 -26.32
C ALA A 7 11.41 -4.73 -26.15
N LYS A 8 10.83 -5.84 -25.66
CA LYS A 8 9.40 -5.96 -25.38
C LYS A 8 8.96 -5.04 -24.22
N TRP A 9 9.82 -4.85 -23.22
CA TRP A 9 9.57 -3.94 -22.10
C TRP A 9 9.63 -2.46 -22.50
N LYS A 10 10.53 -2.10 -23.43
CA LYS A 10 10.63 -0.74 -23.98
C LYS A 10 9.39 -0.36 -24.81
N ASN A 11 8.85 -1.31 -25.57
CA ASN A 11 7.66 -1.14 -26.40
C ASN A 11 6.34 -1.47 -25.69
N ARG A 12 6.33 -1.60 -24.36
CA ARG A 12 5.11 -1.94 -23.63
C ARG A 12 4.07 -0.81 -23.74
N LYS A 13 2.80 -1.19 -23.88
CA LYS A 13 1.70 -0.24 -23.77
C LYS A 13 1.70 0.34 -22.36
N LYS A 14 1.82 1.67 -22.26
CA LYS A 14 1.71 2.39 -21.00
C LYS A 14 0.27 2.89 -20.87
N TYR A 15 -0.41 2.43 -19.85
CA TYR A 15 -1.74 2.91 -19.49
C TYR A 15 -1.59 4.13 -18.60
N LYS A 16 -2.34 5.20 -18.86
CA LYS A 16 -2.29 6.41 -18.04
C LYS A 16 -3.13 6.28 -16.78
N THR A 17 -4.21 5.50 -16.85
CA THR A 17 -5.12 5.26 -15.73
C THR A 17 -5.41 3.77 -15.56
N PHE A 18 -5.87 3.38 -14.37
CA PHE A 18 -6.34 2.01 -14.12
C PHE A 18 -7.58 1.65 -14.95
N GLU A 19 -8.40 2.63 -15.35
CA GLU A 19 -9.60 2.42 -16.16
C GLU A 19 -9.28 2.00 -17.60
N GLU A 20 -8.10 2.35 -18.12
CA GLU A 20 -7.65 1.93 -19.45
C GLU A 20 -7.03 0.53 -19.44
N MET A 21 -6.70 -0.01 -18.26
CA MET A 21 -6.04 -1.30 -18.14
C MET A 21 -7.02 -2.45 -18.37
N PRO A 22 -6.59 -3.58 -18.97
CA PRO A 22 -7.40 -4.80 -19.07
C PRO A 22 -7.63 -5.44 -17.69
N ASP A 23 -8.74 -6.16 -17.53
CA ASP A 23 -9.18 -6.75 -16.26
C ASP A 23 -8.08 -7.53 -15.51
N PRO A 24 -7.28 -8.40 -16.16
CA PRO A 24 -6.26 -9.16 -15.43
C PRO A 24 -5.21 -8.26 -14.75
N LEU A 25 -4.87 -7.12 -15.34
CA LEU A 25 -3.94 -6.16 -14.72
C LEU A 25 -4.60 -5.43 -13.56
N VAL A 26 -5.87 -5.04 -13.70
CA VAL A 26 -6.62 -4.38 -12.62
C VAL A 26 -6.80 -5.34 -11.43
N VAL A 27 -7.11 -6.62 -11.69
CA VAL A 27 -7.15 -7.67 -10.66
C VAL A 27 -5.80 -7.83 -9.97
N PHE A 28 -4.72 -7.90 -10.75
CA PHE A 28 -3.37 -8.04 -10.19
C PHE A 28 -3.01 -6.87 -9.26
N PHE A 29 -3.20 -5.63 -9.69
CA PHE A 29 -2.93 -4.45 -8.85
C PHE A 29 -3.89 -4.35 -7.66
N GLY A 30 -5.16 -4.71 -7.84
CA GLY A 30 -6.14 -4.76 -6.77
C GLY A 30 -5.78 -5.76 -5.67
N LEU A 31 -5.46 -7.00 -6.06
CA LEU A 31 -5.06 -8.07 -5.14
C LEU A 31 -3.73 -7.77 -4.45
N SER A 32 -2.73 -7.31 -5.19
CA SER A 32 -1.43 -6.96 -4.60
C SER A 32 -1.56 -5.79 -3.61
N GLY A 33 -2.32 -4.75 -3.97
CA GLY A 33 -2.62 -3.64 -3.07
C GLY A 33 -3.37 -4.11 -1.81
N PHE A 34 -4.34 -5.00 -1.98
CA PHE A 34 -5.10 -5.58 -0.87
C PHE A 34 -4.18 -6.38 0.08
N LEU A 35 -3.30 -7.23 -0.46
CA LEU A 35 -2.37 -8.03 0.35
C LEU A 35 -1.36 -7.17 1.11
N VAL A 36 -0.77 -6.16 0.45
CA VAL A 36 0.18 -5.26 1.12
C VAL A 36 -0.52 -4.41 2.18
N SER A 37 -1.68 -3.83 1.85
CA SER A 37 -2.45 -3.03 2.81
C SER A 37 -2.94 -3.87 3.98
N GLY A 38 -3.44 -5.07 3.73
CA GLY A 38 -3.92 -6.00 4.75
C GLY A 38 -2.80 -6.49 5.67
N SER A 39 -1.64 -6.86 5.12
CA SER A 39 -0.49 -7.31 5.92
C SER A 39 0.06 -6.22 6.83
N TYR A 40 0.33 -5.02 6.31
CA TYR A 40 0.79 -3.91 7.14
C TYR A 40 -0.29 -3.38 8.08
N GLY A 41 -1.56 -3.40 7.67
CA GLY A 41 -2.69 -3.06 8.53
C GLY A 41 -2.80 -4.01 9.71
N TRP A 42 -2.58 -5.31 9.49
CA TRP A 42 -2.50 -6.30 10.56
C TRP A 42 -1.31 -6.05 11.50
N VAL A 43 -0.12 -5.76 10.97
CA VAL A 43 1.04 -5.40 11.80
C VAL A 43 0.73 -4.16 12.67
N LEU A 44 0.21 -3.09 12.07
CA LEU A 44 -0.17 -1.87 12.79
C LEU A 44 -1.22 -2.14 13.87
N SER A 45 -2.19 -3.02 13.61
CA SER A 45 -3.21 -3.39 14.61
C SER A 45 -2.63 -4.03 15.87
N LYS A 46 -1.43 -4.61 15.77
CA LYS A 46 -0.72 -5.22 16.89
C LYS A 46 0.21 -4.25 17.61
N VAL A 47 0.90 -3.38 16.88
CA VAL A 47 1.96 -2.53 17.46
C VAL A 47 1.51 -1.14 17.86
N VAL A 48 0.51 -0.57 17.17
CA VAL A 48 0.04 0.79 17.44
C VAL A 48 -0.58 0.93 18.84
N PRO A 49 -1.41 0.00 19.34
CA PRO A 49 -1.98 0.11 20.69
C PRO A 49 -0.90 0.23 21.77
N ASP A 50 0.08 -0.68 21.78
CA ASP A 50 1.18 -0.69 22.75
C ASP A 50 2.04 0.57 22.63
N PHE A 51 2.32 1.00 21.38
CA PHE A 51 3.03 2.25 21.13
C PHE A 51 2.30 3.44 21.73
N LEU A 52 0.99 3.58 21.51
CA LEU A 52 0.20 4.69 22.04
C LEU A 52 0.13 4.67 23.57
N GLU A 53 0.02 3.49 24.18
CA GLU A 53 0.03 3.36 25.65
C GLU A 53 1.34 3.90 26.26
N ILE A 54 2.48 3.53 25.68
CA ILE A 54 3.80 3.99 26.13
C ILE A 54 4.00 5.47 25.81
N ALA A 55 3.67 5.88 24.59
CA ALA A 55 3.82 7.24 24.09
C ALA A 55 3.04 8.26 24.95
N ASN A 56 1.84 7.91 25.41
CA ASN A 56 1.01 8.77 26.24
C ASN A 56 1.52 8.94 27.69
N ARG A 57 2.41 8.05 28.15
CA ARG A 57 3.00 8.14 29.50
C ARG A 57 4.25 9.02 29.55
N ILE A 58 4.86 9.31 28.41
CA ILE A 58 6.13 10.02 28.31
C ILE A 58 5.87 11.37 27.64
N PRO A 59 6.23 12.51 28.26
CA PRO A 59 6.16 13.82 27.61
C PRO A 59 6.97 13.82 26.31
N LEU A 60 6.47 14.48 25.25
CA LEU A 60 7.16 14.55 23.95
C LEU A 60 8.60 15.05 24.05
N SER A 61 8.89 15.95 24.99
CA SER A 61 10.25 16.46 25.26
C SER A 61 11.23 15.38 25.74
N GLN A 62 10.72 14.26 26.27
CA GLN A 62 11.49 13.15 26.82
C GLN A 62 11.51 11.91 25.91
N TRP A 63 10.85 11.94 24.76
CA TRP A 63 10.82 10.81 23.81
C TRP A 63 12.22 10.43 23.29
N GLY A 64 13.12 11.39 23.25
CA GLY A 64 14.46 11.24 22.70
C GLY A 64 14.44 10.72 21.25
N TRP A 65 15.60 10.29 20.76
CA TRP A 65 15.75 9.80 19.39
C TRP A 65 14.90 8.55 19.10
N LYS A 66 14.82 7.62 20.06
CA LYS A 66 14.14 6.33 19.88
C LYS A 66 12.63 6.50 19.63
N GLY A 67 11.97 7.39 20.36
CA GLY A 67 10.54 7.67 20.17
C GLY A 67 10.24 8.22 18.78
N TRP A 68 11.06 9.16 18.29
CA TRP A 68 10.91 9.73 16.94
C TRP A 68 11.13 8.71 15.82
N VAL A 69 12.14 7.84 15.95
CA VAL A 69 12.40 6.77 14.98
C VAL A 69 11.22 5.80 14.92
N LEU A 70 10.73 5.34 16.07
CA LEU A 70 9.61 4.40 16.13
C LEU A 70 8.34 5.02 15.54
N THR A 71 8.05 6.27 15.86
CA THR A 71 6.93 7.03 15.30
C THR A 71 7.03 7.14 13.78
N SER A 72 8.22 7.43 13.26
CA SER A 72 8.47 7.55 11.83
C SER A 72 8.24 6.22 11.10
N ILE A 73 8.66 5.11 11.70
CA ILE A 73 8.43 3.76 11.14
C ILE A 73 6.93 3.45 11.11
N ILE A 74 6.20 3.70 12.21
CA ILE A 74 4.75 3.48 12.28
C ILE A 74 4.03 4.36 11.26
N ALA A 75 4.41 5.63 11.14
CA ALA A 75 3.84 6.55 10.16
C ALA A 75 4.09 6.08 8.72
N ALA A 76 5.30 5.61 8.41
CA ALA A 76 5.63 5.08 7.08
C ALA A 76 4.81 3.82 6.75
N LEU A 77 4.64 2.90 7.71
CA LEU A 77 3.78 1.73 7.54
C LEU A 77 2.31 2.14 7.36
N GLY A 78 1.82 3.11 8.12
CA GLY A 78 0.47 3.66 7.97
C GLY A 78 0.25 4.27 6.59
N PHE A 79 1.24 5.01 6.08
CA PHE A 79 1.22 5.54 4.72
C PHE A 79 1.17 4.42 3.66
N MET A 80 1.93 3.34 3.83
CA MET A 80 1.87 2.19 2.93
C MET A 80 0.48 1.54 2.94
N VAL A 81 -0.11 1.32 4.13
CA VAL A 81 -1.48 0.79 4.24
C VAL A 81 -2.47 1.66 3.49
N TRP A 82 -2.41 2.97 3.70
CA TRP A 82 -3.31 3.92 3.05
C TRP A 82 -3.13 3.96 1.53
N HIS A 83 -1.88 4.02 1.06
CA HIS A 83 -1.57 4.07 -0.37
C HIS A 83 -2.03 2.80 -1.09
N PHE A 84 -1.59 1.63 -0.63
CA PHE A 84 -1.95 0.35 -1.27
C PHE A 84 -3.43 0.00 -1.07
N GLY A 85 -4.03 0.40 0.06
CA GLY A 85 -5.47 0.28 0.29
C GLY A 85 -6.28 1.11 -0.70
N SER A 86 -5.82 2.34 -1.00
CA SER A 86 -6.46 3.19 -2.00
C SER A 86 -6.36 2.61 -3.41
N VAL A 87 -5.22 2.01 -3.76
CA VAL A 87 -5.04 1.28 -5.04
C VAL A 87 -6.01 0.10 -5.11
N ALA A 88 -6.08 -0.72 -4.05
CA ALA A 88 -6.99 -1.86 -3.99
C ALA A 88 -8.45 -1.44 -4.13
N TRP A 89 -8.85 -0.40 -3.40
CA TRP A 89 -10.19 0.18 -3.47
C TRP A 89 -10.54 0.66 -4.88
N ARG A 90 -9.63 1.38 -5.53
CA ARG A 90 -9.84 1.89 -6.90
C ARG A 90 -9.99 0.75 -7.90
N CYS A 91 -9.12 -0.26 -7.83
CA CYS A 91 -9.18 -1.42 -8.72
C CYS A 91 -10.48 -2.21 -8.50
N ASN A 92 -10.88 -2.41 -7.24
CA ASN A 92 -12.14 -3.06 -6.92
C ASN A 92 -13.34 -2.31 -7.50
N GLY A 93 -13.37 -0.97 -7.41
CA GLY A 93 -14.41 -0.15 -8.03
C GLY A 93 -14.50 -0.37 -9.54
N ILE A 94 -13.37 -0.35 -10.23
CA ILE A 94 -13.31 -0.59 -11.69
C ILE A 94 -13.81 -1.99 -12.05
N LEU A 95 -13.35 -3.02 -11.35
CA LEU A 95 -13.76 -4.40 -11.61
C LEU A 95 -15.23 -4.61 -11.32
N ARG A 96 -15.73 -4.03 -10.23
CA ARG A 96 -17.15 -4.08 -9.88
C ARG A 96 -18.02 -3.50 -11.00
N ASP A 97 -17.62 -2.35 -11.52
CA ASP A 97 -18.33 -1.68 -12.62
C ASP A 97 -18.21 -2.42 -13.97
N ARG A 98 -17.20 -3.29 -14.16
CA ARG A 98 -17.02 -4.07 -15.39
C ARG A 98 -17.71 -5.42 -15.35
N TRP A 99 -17.67 -6.10 -14.21
CA TRP A 99 -18.14 -7.49 -14.08
C TRP A 99 -19.60 -7.60 -13.68
N TYR A 100 -20.13 -6.60 -12.96
CA TYR A 100 -21.47 -6.68 -12.35
C TYR A 100 -22.37 -5.51 -12.77
N LYS A 101 -22.04 -4.85 -13.89
CA LYS A 101 -22.93 -3.87 -14.51
C LYS A 101 -24.15 -4.54 -15.10
#